data_AF-A0A9C9GET0-F1
#
_entry.id   AF-A0A9C9GET0-F1
#
_cell.length_a   1.000
_cell.length_b   1.000
_cell.length_c   1.000
_cell.angle_alpha   90.00
_cell.angle_beta   90.00
_cell.angle_gamma   90.00
#
_symmetry.space_group_name_H-M   'P 1'
#
loop_
_entity.id
_entity.type
_entity.pdbx_description
1 polymer ?
#
loop_
_entity_poly.entity_id
_entity_poly.type
_entity_poly.pdbx_seq_one_letter_code
_entity_poly.pdbx_strand_id
1 'polypeptide(L)'
;MIAVNENPALERARRYLAQFNSDLVPLEHEKTTKTAAEAAAALKVELGQIAKSILFRSGDKYGLFVAAGDIKIDDKKVRGLLDGGKAKIAKPAEVEKITGYRVGGVCPFDIDGSVPIYLD
;
A
#
# COMPACT_ATOMS: atom_id res chain seq x y z
N MET A 1 30.24 -5.04 1.21
CA MET A 1 29.33 -5.42 0.11
C MET A 1 28.16 -6.16 0.76
N ILE A 2 27.13 -5.42 1.13
CA ILE A 2 25.95 -5.98 1.82
C ILE A 2 25.20 -6.77 0.74
N ALA A 3 24.89 -8.04 1.03
CA ALA A 3 24.07 -8.86 0.15
C ALA A 3 22.78 -8.09 -0.17
N VAL A 4 22.57 -7.77 -1.43
CA VAL A 4 21.29 -7.25 -1.92
C VAL A 4 20.31 -8.40 -1.73
N ASN A 5 19.62 -8.40 -0.61
CA ASN A 5 18.59 -9.38 -0.32
C ASN A 5 17.47 -9.03 -1.30
N GLU A 6 17.32 -9.81 -2.38
CA GLU A 6 16.33 -9.54 -3.43
C GLU A 6 14.95 -9.44 -2.78
N ASN A 7 14.42 -8.23 -2.64
CA ASN A 7 13.07 -7.99 -2.15
C ASN A 7 12.13 -8.05 -3.36
N PRO A 8 11.37 -9.15 -3.57
CA PRO A 8 10.60 -9.33 -4.79
C PRO A 8 9.51 -8.26 -4.95
N ALA A 9 8.97 -7.75 -3.84
CA ALA A 9 7.97 -6.68 -3.84
C ALA A 9 8.59 -5.34 -4.29
N LEU A 10 9.82 -5.05 -3.89
CA LEU A 10 10.56 -3.86 -4.32
C LEU A 10 10.87 -3.91 -5.80
N GLU A 11 11.38 -5.05 -6.28
CA GLU A 11 11.71 -5.23 -7.69
C GLU A 11 10.47 -5.21 -8.60
N ARG A 12 9.34 -5.75 -8.11
CA ARG A 12 8.05 -5.62 -8.78
C ARG A 12 7.66 -4.15 -8.95
N ALA A 13 7.70 -3.36 -7.87
CA ALA A 13 7.39 -1.94 -7.93
C ALA A 13 8.36 -1.16 -8.83
N ARG A 14 9.67 -1.44 -8.75
CA ARG A 14 10.72 -0.85 -9.61
C ARG A 14 10.41 -1.08 -11.10
N ARG A 15 10.14 -2.34 -11.48
CA ARG A 15 9.84 -2.70 -12.88
C ARG A 15 8.55 -2.07 -13.39
N TYR A 16 7.54 -1.96 -12.54
CA TYR A 16 6.28 -1.30 -12.92
C TYR A 16 6.49 0.20 -13.15
N LEU A 17 7.12 0.90 -12.20
CA LEU A 17 7.33 2.35 -12.28
C LEU A 17 8.25 2.75 -13.44
N ALA A 18 9.27 1.94 -13.74
CA ALA A 18 10.19 2.20 -14.85
C ALA A 18 9.52 2.21 -16.23
N GLN A 19 8.32 1.62 -16.39
CA GLN A 19 7.54 1.69 -17.63
C GLN A 19 6.94 3.09 -17.87
N PHE A 20 6.80 3.89 -16.80
CA PHE A 20 6.22 5.24 -16.85
C PHE A 20 7.28 6.33 -16.72
N ASN A 21 8.22 6.14 -15.78
CA ASN A 21 9.34 7.05 -15.57
C ASN A 21 10.51 6.29 -14.92
N SER A 22 11.63 6.20 -15.63
CA SER A 22 12.85 5.52 -15.16
C SER A 22 13.54 6.22 -13.99
N ASP A 23 13.24 7.49 -13.75
CA ASP A 23 13.83 8.26 -12.63
C ASP A 23 13.16 7.94 -11.28
N LEU A 24 12.03 7.23 -11.30
CA LEU A 24 11.34 6.76 -10.08
C LEU A 24 12.01 5.49 -9.55
N VAL A 25 13.04 5.69 -8.72
CA VAL A 25 13.83 4.62 -8.13
C VAL A 25 13.44 4.39 -6.67
N PRO A 26 13.09 3.15 -6.26
CA PRO A 26 12.85 2.85 -4.85
C PRO A 26 14.08 3.10 -3.98
N LEU A 27 13.87 3.66 -2.80
CA LEU A 27 14.90 3.88 -1.78
C LEU A 27 14.84 2.77 -0.74
N GLU A 28 16.00 2.19 -0.42
CA GLU A 28 16.15 1.22 0.66
C GLU A 28 16.71 1.89 1.91
N HIS A 29 16.14 1.54 3.06
CA HIS A 29 16.57 2.02 4.37
C HIS A 29 16.93 0.84 5.28
N GLU A 30 17.95 1.02 6.12
CA GLU A 30 18.35 0.00 7.11
C GLU A 30 17.29 -0.18 8.21
N LYS A 31 16.48 0.86 8.45
CA LYS A 31 15.39 0.85 9.44
C LYS A 31 14.08 0.39 8.79
N THR A 32 13.23 -0.27 9.58
CA THR A 32 11.88 -0.64 9.17
C THR A 32 11.08 0.59 8.74
N THR A 33 10.24 0.42 7.71
CA THR A 33 9.30 1.41 7.17
C THR A 33 7.89 0.83 7.08
N LYS A 34 7.55 -0.12 7.98
CA LYS A 34 6.31 -0.90 7.92
C LYS A 34 5.07 -0.09 8.29
N THR A 35 5.25 1.00 9.03
CA THR A 35 4.19 1.94 9.35
C THR A 35 4.48 3.29 8.72
N ALA A 36 3.44 4.09 8.48
CA ALA A 36 3.61 5.43 7.94
C ALA A 36 4.48 6.32 8.85
N ALA A 37 4.39 6.16 10.17
CA ALA A 37 5.23 6.87 11.14
C ALA A 37 6.71 6.47 11.05
N GLU A 38 7.00 5.17 10.89
CA GLU A 38 8.37 4.68 10.68
C GLU A 38 8.96 5.21 9.37
N ALA A 39 8.17 5.18 8.28
CA ALA A 39 8.59 5.70 6.98
C ALA A 39 8.86 7.21 7.02
N ALA A 40 7.96 7.99 7.65
CA ALA A 40 8.12 9.43 7.83
C ALA A 40 9.41 9.76 8.60
N ALA A 41 9.68 9.04 9.69
CA ALA A 41 10.91 9.20 10.48
C ALA A 41 12.17 8.81 9.69
N ALA A 42 12.13 7.73 8.89
CA ALA A 42 13.25 7.31 8.06
C ALA A 42 13.59 8.34 6.96
N LEU A 43 12.56 8.94 6.37
CA LEU A 43 12.68 9.94 5.30
C LEU A 43 12.84 11.37 5.81
N LYS A 44 12.65 11.61 7.12
CA LYS A 44 12.65 12.94 7.75
C LYS A 44 11.61 13.89 7.13
N VAL A 45 10.42 13.36 6.88
CA VAL A 45 9.28 14.09 6.31
C VAL A 45 8.11 14.09 7.28
N GLU A 46 7.12 14.94 7.02
CA GLU A 46 5.87 14.93 7.79
C GLU A 46 5.06 13.66 7.49
N LEU A 47 4.28 13.20 8.47
CA LEU A 47 3.49 11.97 8.34
C LEU A 47 2.50 12.03 7.15
N GLY A 48 1.92 13.19 6.88
CA GLY A 48 1.02 13.41 5.74
C GLY A 48 1.69 13.30 4.37
N GLN A 49 3.02 13.34 4.30
CA GLN A 49 3.76 13.12 3.05
C GLN A 49 3.96 11.64 2.73
N ILE A 50 3.59 10.73 3.63
CA ILE A 50 3.64 9.29 3.38
C ILE A 50 2.29 8.81 2.87
N ALA A 51 2.25 8.28 1.64
CA ALA A 51 1.07 7.57 1.16
C ALA A 51 1.02 6.15 1.77
N LYS A 52 -0.07 5.80 2.45
CA LYS A 52 -0.32 4.43 2.93
C LYS A 52 -1.40 3.78 2.09
N SER A 53 -1.23 2.49 1.81
CA SER A 53 -2.21 1.67 1.09
C SER A 53 -2.81 0.64 2.04
N ILE A 54 -4.15 0.64 2.17
CA ILE A 54 -4.86 -0.28 3.06
C ILE A 54 -5.95 -0.99 2.26
N LEU A 55 -5.91 -2.32 2.27
CA LEU A 55 -6.96 -3.14 1.67
C LEU A 55 -8.15 -3.23 2.63
N PHE A 56 -9.30 -2.71 2.21
CA PHE A 56 -10.57 -2.90 2.90
C PHE A 56 -11.39 -3.97 2.21
N ARG A 57 -12.28 -4.59 2.98
CA ARG A 57 -13.31 -5.48 2.47
C ARG A 57 -14.68 -5.16 3.04
N SER A 58 -15.71 -5.47 2.26
CA SER A 58 -17.12 -5.42 2.62
C SER A 58 -17.79 -6.67 2.07
N GLY A 59 -18.09 -7.64 2.95
CA GLY A 59 -18.42 -9.00 2.49
C GLY A 59 -17.25 -9.61 1.74
N ASP A 60 -17.49 -9.97 0.48
CA ASP A 60 -16.51 -10.56 -0.47
C ASP A 60 -15.91 -9.53 -1.44
N LYS A 61 -16.30 -8.25 -1.33
CA LYS A 61 -15.76 -7.16 -2.15
C LYS A 61 -14.55 -6.55 -1.49
N TYR A 62 -13.54 -6.24 -2.29
CA TYR A 62 -12.29 -5.64 -1.86
C TYR A 62 -12.08 -4.29 -2.55
N GLY A 63 -11.38 -3.38 -1.88
CA GLY A 63 -10.87 -2.16 -2.47
C GLY A 63 -9.58 -1.75 -1.77
N LEU A 64 -8.59 -1.33 -2.54
CA LEU A 64 -7.36 -0.76 -1.99
C LEU A 64 -7.53 0.76 -1.88
N PHE A 65 -7.28 1.28 -0.69
CA PHE A 65 -7.41 2.72 -0.43
C PHE A 65 -6.03 3.29 -0.14
N VAL A 66 -5.64 4.27 -0.95
CA VAL A 66 -4.43 5.06 -0.81
C VAL A 66 -4.82 6.39 -0.18
N ALA A 67 -4.17 6.75 0.92
CA ALA A 67 -4.42 8.01 1.61
C ALA A 67 -3.12 8.51 2.27
N ALA A 68 -3.10 9.79 2.64
CA ALA A 68 -2.00 10.34 3.44
C ALA A 68 -1.85 9.63 4.80
N GLY A 69 -0.62 9.60 5.32
CA GLY A 69 -0.22 8.77 6.46
C GLY A 69 -0.93 9.14 7.76
N ASP A 70 -1.24 10.43 7.92
CA ASP A 70 -1.93 11.05 9.04
C ASP A 70 -3.46 11.03 8.91
N ILE A 71 -3.99 10.70 7.72
CA ILE A 71 -5.42 10.64 7.47
C ILE A 71 -6.00 9.29 7.92
N LYS A 72 -7.03 9.34 8.76
CA LYS A 72 -7.85 8.16 9.05
C LYS A 72 -8.89 7.98 7.94
N ILE A 73 -8.87 6.83 7.29
CA ILE A 73 -9.87 6.48 6.26
C ILE A 73 -11.25 6.33 6.93
N ASP A 74 -12.26 6.98 6.35
CA ASP A 74 -13.63 6.98 6.85
C ASP A 74 -14.36 5.69 6.45
N ASP A 75 -14.66 4.85 7.44
CA ASP A 75 -15.38 3.59 7.25
C ASP A 75 -16.72 3.80 6.52
N LYS A 76 -17.44 4.90 6.72
CA LYS A 76 -18.72 5.15 6.02
C LYS A 76 -18.51 5.37 4.53
N LYS A 77 -17.45 6.08 4.14
CA LYS A 77 -17.10 6.28 2.72
C LYS A 77 -16.67 4.96 2.08
N VAL A 78 -15.84 4.18 2.77
CA VAL A 78 -15.44 2.82 2.32
C VAL A 78 -16.67 1.95 2.10
N ARG A 79 -17.63 1.96 3.03
CA ARG A 79 -18.89 1.23 2.87
C ARG A 79 -19.66 1.68 1.64
N GLY A 80 -19.78 2.99 1.41
CA GLY A 80 -20.45 3.53 0.22
C GLY A 80 -19.81 3.06 -1.09
N LEU A 81 -18.47 3.00 -1.13
CA LEU A 81 -17.70 2.56 -2.29
C LEU A 81 -17.67 1.03 -2.49
N LEU A 82 -17.93 0.25 -1.43
CA LEU A 82 -17.97 -1.21 -1.45
C LEU A 82 -19.39 -1.76 -1.20
N ASP A 83 -20.39 -1.08 -1.76
CA ASP A 83 -21.80 -1.51 -1.82
C ASP A 83 -22.50 -1.75 -0.45
N GLY A 84 -22.23 -0.89 0.52
CA GLY A 84 -23.06 -0.68 1.71
C GLY A 84 -22.88 -1.68 2.87
N GLY A 85 -22.19 -2.80 2.66
CA GLY A 85 -21.89 -3.79 3.71
C GLY A 85 -20.98 -3.25 4.83
N LYS A 86 -20.65 -4.07 5.84
CA LYS A 86 -19.76 -3.64 6.95
C LYS A 86 -18.30 -3.64 6.47
N ALA A 87 -17.71 -2.45 6.33
CA ALA A 87 -16.30 -2.29 6.03
C ALA A 87 -15.40 -2.82 7.15
N LYS A 88 -14.36 -3.55 6.76
CA LYS A 88 -13.30 -4.05 7.64
C LYS A 88 -11.97 -3.96 6.91
N ILE A 89 -10.89 -3.73 7.64
CA ILE A 89 -9.54 -3.97 7.11
C ILE A 89 -9.40 -5.46 6.81
N ALA A 90 -8.88 -5.79 5.63
CA ALA A 90 -8.64 -7.16 5.22
C ALA A 90 -7.58 -7.84 6.12
N LYS A 91 -7.74 -9.14 6.36
CA LYS A 91 -6.77 -9.93 7.14
C LYS A 91 -5.46 -10.08 6.36
N PRO A 92 -4.31 -10.28 7.03
CA PRO A 92 -3.02 -10.41 6.35
C PRO A 92 -2.99 -11.44 5.21
N ALA A 93 -3.61 -12.61 5.39
CA ALA A 93 -3.70 -13.63 4.34
C ALA A 93 -4.56 -13.18 3.14
N GLU A 94 -5.61 -12.40 3.38
CA GLU A 94 -6.42 -11.80 2.31
C GLU A 94 -5.61 -10.74 1.57
N VAL A 95 -4.84 -9.91 2.28
CA VAL A 95 -3.96 -8.89 1.68
C VAL A 95 -2.95 -9.51 0.73
N GLU A 96 -2.23 -10.54 1.16
CA GLU A 96 -1.22 -11.22 0.33
C GLU A 96 -1.87 -11.91 -0.87
N LYS A 97 -3.01 -12.59 -0.67
CA LYS A 97 -3.74 -13.24 -1.77
C LYS A 97 -4.23 -12.25 -2.82
N ILE A 98 -4.74 -11.09 -2.40
CA ILE A 98 -5.45 -10.15 -3.27
C ILE A 98 -4.49 -9.15 -3.93
N THR A 99 -3.45 -8.71 -3.21
CA THR A 99 -2.51 -7.69 -3.72
C THR A 99 -1.17 -8.27 -4.18
N GLY A 100 -0.82 -9.47 -3.71
CA GLY A 100 0.52 -10.02 -3.84
C GLY A 100 1.55 -9.37 -2.91
N TYR A 101 1.14 -8.47 -2.01
CA TYR A 101 1.99 -7.81 -1.03
C TYR A 101 1.64 -8.22 0.39
N ARG A 102 2.63 -8.16 1.29
CA ARG A 102 2.42 -8.42 2.73
C ARG A 102 2.02 -7.14 3.46
N VAL A 103 1.30 -7.29 4.56
CA VAL A 103 0.97 -6.19 5.47
C VAL A 103 2.24 -5.50 5.93
N GLY A 104 2.23 -4.16 5.91
CA GLY A 104 3.39 -3.31 6.19
C GLY A 104 4.26 -3.01 4.95
N GLY A 105 3.92 -3.52 3.77
CA GLY A 105 4.63 -3.23 2.52
C GLY A 105 3.73 -3.29 1.30
N VAL A 106 2.44 -2.99 1.47
CA VAL A 106 1.47 -2.99 0.37
C VAL A 106 1.74 -1.78 -0.53
N CYS A 107 2.23 -2.06 -1.73
CA CYS A 107 2.44 -1.06 -2.77
C CYS A 107 1.16 -0.94 -3.61
N PRO A 108 0.69 0.26 -3.98
CA PRO A 108 -0.51 0.44 -4.79
C PRO A 108 -0.27 0.20 -6.29
N PHE A 109 0.94 -0.18 -6.68
CA PHE A 109 1.32 -0.39 -8.08
C PHE A 109 1.34 -1.87 -8.45
N ASP A 110 1.21 -2.14 -9.75
CA ASP A 110 1.22 -3.49 -10.32
C ASP A 110 0.18 -4.44 -9.70
N ILE A 111 -0.91 -3.94 -9.12
CA ILE A 111 -1.97 -4.76 -8.54
C ILE A 111 -2.90 -5.28 -9.63
N ASP A 112 -3.38 -6.52 -9.46
CA ASP A 112 -4.35 -7.13 -10.35
C ASP A 112 -5.61 -6.23 -10.49
N GLY A 113 -6.01 -5.97 -11.73
CA GLY A 113 -7.09 -5.03 -12.06
C GLY A 113 -8.48 -5.43 -11.56
N SER A 114 -8.64 -6.63 -10.97
CA SER A 114 -9.89 -7.01 -10.29
C SER A 114 -10.15 -6.25 -8.99
N VAL A 115 -9.13 -5.57 -8.43
CA VAL A 115 -9.26 -4.80 -7.20
C VAL A 115 -9.30 -3.30 -7.53
N PRO A 116 -10.42 -2.60 -7.29
CA PRO A 116 -10.45 -1.16 -7.46
C PRO A 116 -9.51 -0.47 -6.48
N ILE A 117 -8.79 0.54 -6.97
CA ILE A 117 -7.90 1.39 -6.17
C ILE A 117 -8.53 2.78 -6.06
N TYR A 118 -8.62 3.28 -4.84
CA TYR A 118 -9.14 4.61 -4.53
C TYR A 118 -8.00 5.47 -3.97
N LEU A 119 -7.93 6.72 -4.41
CA LEU A 119 -7.00 7.74 -3.92
C LEU A 119 -7.82 8.90 -3.34
N ASP A 120 -7.33 9.51 -2.25
CA ASP A 120 -7.99 10.63 -1.58
C ASP A 120 -7.92 11.97 -2.34
#